data_AF-A0A965IKP6-F1
#
_entry.id   AF-A0A965IKP6-F1
#
_cell.length_a   1.000
_cell.length_b   1.000
_cell.length_c   1.000
_cell.angle_alpha   90.00
_cell.angle_beta   90.00
_cell.angle_gamma   90.00
#
_symmetry.space_group_name_H-M   'P 1'
#
loop_
_entity.id
_entity.type
_entity.pdbx_description
1 polymer ?
#
loop_
_entity_poly.entity_id
_entity_poly.type
_entity_poly.pdbx_seq_one_letter_code
_entity_poly.pdbx_strand_id
1 'polypeptide(L)'
;MCVFDEAQNATYTQFKLFLSRFGQNSKIIVTGDPQQTDLPISPPPMNEVVSKLKGISGIDIVQFAHSDVVRHPLVAAILKKL
;
A
#
# COMPACT_ATOMS: atom_id res chain seq x y z
N MET A 1 14.36 -6.87 6.24
CA MET A 1 13.24 -5.95 6.05
C MET A 1 12.76 -6.12 4.62
N CYS A 2 11.48 -6.42 4.41
CA CYS A 2 10.89 -6.58 3.08
C CYS A 2 9.87 -5.48 2.87
N VAL A 3 9.82 -4.92 1.65
CA VAL A 3 8.82 -3.91 1.27
C VAL A 3 7.98 -4.49 0.13
N PHE A 4 6.67 -4.44 0.29
CA PHE A 4 5.71 -4.73 -0.77
C PHE A 4 5.14 -3.40 -1.24
N ASP A 5 5.72 -2.89 -2.32
CA ASP A 5 5.32 -1.61 -2.90
C ASP A 5 4.24 -1.77 -3.97
N GLU A 6 3.47 -0.72 -4.19
CA GLU A 6 2.33 -0.68 -5.11
C GLU A 6 1.33 -1.83 -4.88
N ALA A 7 1.08 -2.15 -3.61
CA ALA A 7 0.29 -3.32 -3.21
C ALA A 7 -1.19 -3.24 -3.64
N GLN A 8 -1.69 -2.07 -4.06
CA GLN A 8 -3.00 -1.93 -4.69
C GLN A 8 -3.12 -2.76 -5.97
N ASN A 9 -2.00 -3.01 -6.66
CA ASN A 9 -1.93 -3.78 -7.89
C ASN A 9 -1.84 -5.30 -7.65
N ALA A 10 -1.90 -5.74 -6.40
CA ALA A 10 -1.83 -7.14 -6.04
C ALA A 10 -3.22 -7.79 -5.87
N THR A 11 -3.34 -9.00 -6.39
CA THR A 11 -4.48 -9.88 -6.13
C THR A 11 -4.44 -10.43 -4.70
N TYR A 12 -5.60 -10.88 -4.18
CA TYR A 12 -5.68 -11.51 -2.86
C TYR A 12 -4.73 -12.71 -2.71
N THR A 13 -4.54 -13.49 -3.78
CA THR A 13 -3.61 -14.62 -3.81
C THR A 13 -2.15 -14.16 -3.68
N GLN A 14 -1.78 -13.05 -4.32
CA GLN A 14 -0.43 -12.48 -4.20
C GLN A 14 -0.16 -11.96 -2.78
N PHE A 15 -1.16 -11.35 -2.12
CA PHE A 15 -1.05 -11.00 -0.69
C PHE A 15 -0.79 -12.22 0.19
N LYS A 16 -1.56 -13.30 0.01
CA LYS A 16 -1.32 -14.56 0.76
C LYS A 16 0.07 -15.10 0.50
N LEU A 17 0.50 -15.13 -0.78
CA LEU A 17 1.81 -15.62 -1.17
C LEU A 17 2.93 -14.80 -0.52
N PHE A 18 2.78 -13.47 -0.48
CA PHE A 18 3.78 -12.58 0.10
C PHE A 18 3.84 -12.68 1.63
N LEU A 19 2.68 -12.54 2.30
CA LEU A 19 2.61 -12.51 3.77
C LEU A 19 3.02 -13.84 4.41
N SER A 20 2.78 -14.97 3.74
CA SER A 20 3.17 -16.30 4.24
C SER A 20 4.68 -16.59 4.19
N ARG A 21 5.48 -15.74 3.55
CA ARG A 21 6.93 -15.91 3.44
C ARG A 21 7.72 -15.22 4.57
N PHE A 22 7.04 -14.63 5.53
CA PHE A 22 7.67 -13.94 6.65
C PHE A 22 8.32 -14.93 7.65
N GLY A 23 9.60 -14.71 7.97
CA GLY A 23 10.36 -15.49 8.95
C GLY A 23 10.51 -14.75 10.30
N GLN A 24 11.04 -15.44 11.30
CA GLN A 24 11.38 -14.81 12.59
C GLN A 24 12.34 -13.63 12.41
N ASN A 25 12.22 -12.61 13.27
CA ASN A 25 13.04 -11.39 13.26
C ASN A 25 13.03 -10.60 11.94
N SER A 26 12.00 -10.77 11.11
CA SER A 26 11.83 -9.92 9.93
C SER A 26 10.88 -8.75 10.20
N LYS A 27 10.86 -7.77 9.29
CA LYS A 27 9.94 -6.63 9.31
C LYS A 27 9.40 -6.47 7.90
N ILE A 28 8.09 -6.38 7.76
CA ILE A 28 7.40 -6.13 6.49
C ILE A 28 6.83 -4.72 6.52
N ILE A 29 6.95 -4.03 5.41
CA ILE A 29 6.25 -2.77 5.13
C ILE A 29 5.45 -3.00 3.85
N VAL A 30 4.15 -2.72 3.89
CA VAL A 30 3.28 -2.78 2.70
C VAL A 30 2.85 -1.35 2.38
N THR A 31 3.09 -0.90 1.16
CA THR A 31 2.77 0.44 0.68
C THR A 31 1.89 0.36 -0.55
N GLY A 32 1.03 1.37 -0.73
CA GLY A 32 0.17 1.46 -1.90
C GLY A 32 -0.88 2.56 -1.77
N ASP A 33 -1.40 2.99 -2.91
CA ASP A 33 -2.51 3.94 -3.00
C ASP A 33 -3.75 3.24 -3.61
N PRO A 34 -4.81 2.97 -2.82
CA PRO A 34 -6.05 2.37 -3.31
C PRO A 34 -6.68 3.07 -4.52
N GLN A 35 -6.42 4.37 -4.71
CA GLN A 35 -7.01 5.18 -5.78
C GLN A 35 -6.25 5.03 -7.12
N GLN A 36 -5.04 4.46 -7.11
CA GLN A 36 -4.17 4.32 -8.28
C GLN A 36 -3.97 2.85 -8.66
N THR A 37 -5.03 2.05 -8.59
CA THR A 37 -4.99 0.65 -9.00
C THR A 37 -5.06 0.51 -10.51
N ASP A 38 -4.18 -0.31 -11.07
CA ASP A 38 -4.18 -0.75 -12.47
C ASP A 38 -5.09 -1.96 -12.69
N LEU A 39 -5.54 -2.60 -11.61
CA LEU A 39 -6.44 -3.75 -11.71
C LEU A 39 -7.81 -3.33 -12.25
N PRO A 40 -8.46 -4.17 -13.07
CA PRO A 40 -9.80 -3.90 -13.58
C PRO A 40 -10.88 -4.00 -12.49
N ILE A 41 -10.52 -4.42 -11.28
CA ILE A 41 -11.42 -4.56 -10.14
C ILE A 41 -11.33 -3.32 -9.25
N SER A 42 -12.49 -2.74 -8.92
CA SER A 42 -12.59 -1.61 -8.01
C SER A 42 -13.71 -1.86 -6.99
N PRO A 43 -13.43 -1.80 -5.68
CA PRO A 43 -12.15 -1.44 -5.07
C PRO A 43 -11.08 -2.53 -5.23
N PRO A 44 -9.77 -2.18 -5.17
CA PRO A 44 -8.69 -3.16 -5.26
C PRO A 44 -8.70 -4.10 -4.04
N PRO A 45 -8.20 -5.35 -4.17
CA PRO A 45 -8.18 -6.33 -3.08
C PRO A 45 -7.42 -5.85 -1.83
N MET A 46 -6.47 -4.94 -1.99
CA MET A 46 -5.74 -4.32 -0.89
C MET A 46 -6.67 -3.72 0.18
N ASN A 47 -7.80 -3.12 -0.21
CA ASN A 47 -8.74 -2.50 0.74
C ASN A 47 -9.31 -3.53 1.72
N GLU A 48 -9.69 -4.70 1.20
CA GLU A 48 -10.21 -5.80 1.99
C GLU A 48 -9.12 -6.39 2.89
N VAL A 49 -7.90 -6.56 2.37
CA VAL A 49 -6.75 -7.06 3.13
C VAL A 49 -6.43 -6.14 4.30
N VAL A 50 -6.28 -4.84 4.06
CA VAL A 50 -6.02 -3.83 5.11
C VAL A 50 -7.13 -3.86 6.16
N SER A 51 -8.40 -3.93 5.75
CA SER A 51 -9.53 -4.03 6.67
C SER A 51 -9.46 -5.28 7.55
N LYS A 52 -9.10 -6.44 6.99
CA LYS A 52 -8.95 -7.70 7.72
C LYS A 52 -7.76 -7.73 8.67
N LEU A 53 -6.71 -6.97 8.40
CA LEU A 53 -5.53 -6.89 9.25
C LEU A 53 -5.70 -5.92 10.43
N LYS A 54 -6.74 -5.08 10.44
CA LYS A 54 -7.04 -4.17 11.55
C LYS A 54 -7.25 -4.95 12.86
N GLY A 55 -6.54 -4.53 13.90
CA GLY A 55 -6.66 -5.09 15.25
C GLY A 55 -5.81 -6.35 15.50
N ILE A 56 -5.05 -6.83 14.52
CA ILE A 56 -4.07 -7.90 14.75
C ILE A 56 -2.86 -7.33 15.49
N SER A 57 -2.53 -7.93 16.64
CA SER A 57 -1.35 -7.54 17.43
C SER A 57 -0.07 -7.63 16.60
N GLY A 58 0.73 -6.56 16.62
CA GLY A 58 1.98 -6.45 15.85
C GLY A 58 1.82 -5.92 14.42
N ILE A 59 0.61 -5.54 14.00
CA ILE A 59 0.36 -4.86 12.73
C ILE A 59 -0.18 -3.46 12.99
N ASP A 60 0.56 -2.46 12.51
CA ASP A 60 0.10 -1.08 12.46
C ASP A 60 -0.32 -0.71 11.04
N ILE A 61 -1.40 0.07 10.93
CA ILE A 61 -1.91 0.60 9.67
C ILE A 61 -1.79 2.11 9.71
N VAL A 62 -0.97 2.66 8.81
CA VAL A 62 -0.72 4.10 8.69
C VAL A 62 -1.39 4.59 7.41
N GLN A 63 -2.30 5.56 7.55
CA GLN A 63 -2.93 6.23 6.42
C GLN A 63 -2.35 7.64 6.29
N PHE A 64 -1.76 7.93 5.14
CA PHE A 64 -1.28 9.27 4.82
C PHE A 64 -2.40 10.09 4.17
N ALA A 65 -2.49 11.36 4.54
CA ALA A 65 -3.34 12.34 3.90
C ALA A 65 -2.58 13.08 2.79
N HIS A 66 -3.29 13.76 1.90
CA HIS A 66 -2.65 14.61 0.89
C HIS A 66 -1.76 15.70 1.49
N SER A 67 -2.03 16.15 2.71
CA SER A 67 -1.21 17.11 3.46
C SER A 67 0.18 16.57 3.82
N ASP A 68 0.33 15.25 3.87
CA ASP A 68 1.60 14.61 4.22
C ASP A 68 2.54 14.51 3.01
N VAL A 69 2.05 14.84 1.81
CA VAL A 69 2.83 14.74 0.57
C VAL A 69 3.63 16.02 0.34
N VAL A 70 4.93 15.95 0.66
CA VAL A 70 5.89 17.02 0.34
C VAL A 70 6.41 16.82 -1.08
N ARG A 71 5.99 17.69 -2.00
CA ARG A 71 6.46 17.69 -3.40
C ARG A 71 7.50 18.79 -3.61
N HIS A 72 8.53 18.46 -4.39
CA HIS A 72 9.46 19.49 -4.87
C HIS A 72 8.71 20.55 -5.68
N PRO A 73 9.01 21.87 -5.53
CA PRO A 73 8.27 22.94 -6.21
C PRO A 73 8.16 22.76 -7.74
N LEU A 74 9.23 22.24 -8.36
CA LEU A 74 9.24 21.91 -9.79
C LEU A 74 8.19 20.85 -10.18
N VAL A 75 8.06 19.78 -9.37
CA VAL A 75 7.09 18.70 -9.64
C VAL A 75 5.66 19.23 -9.50
N ALA A 76 5.39 20.05 -8.48
CA ALA A 76 4.10 20.70 -8.33
C ALA A 76 3.76 21.61 -9.52
N ALA A 77 4.75 22.35 -10.03
CA ALA A 77 4.57 23.20 -11.22
C ALA A 77 4.28 22.38 -12.49
N ILE A 78 4.91 21.21 -12.66
CA ILE A 78 4.64 20.29 -13.76
C ILE A 78 3.20 19.74 -13.66
N LEU A 79 2.81 19.21 -12.50
CA LEU A 79 1.48 18.63 -12.28
C LEU A 79 0.34 19.65 -12.41
N LYS A 80 0.58 20.93 -12.19
CA LYS A 80 -0.43 21.98 -12.40
C LYS A 80 -0.66 22.28 -13.89
N LYS A 81 0.30 21.94 -14.74
CA LYS A 81 0.22 22.18 -16.19
C LYS A 81 -0.31 20.97 -16.98
N LEU A 82 -0.10 19.76 -16.46
CA LEU A 82 -0.69 18.53 -16.97
C LEU A 82 -2.13 18.39 -16.49
#